data_AF-A0AA90U019-F1
#
_entry.id   AF-A0AA90U019-F1
#
_cell.length_a   1.000
_cell.length_b   1.000
_cell.length_c   1.000
_cell.angle_alpha   90.00
_cell.angle_beta   90.00
_cell.angle_gamma   90.00
#
_symmetry.space_group_name_H-M   'P 1'
#
loop_
_entity.id
_entity.type
_entity.pdbx_description
1 polymer ?
#
loop_
_entity_poly.entity_id
_entity_poly.type
_entity_poly.pdbx_seq_one_letter_code
_entity_poly.pdbx_strand_id
1 'polypeptide(L)'
;MGSDEEEINEIFGKMAWLDKNRWLSEPDDNNPNLINFSSSDLKNSEKILTHFLCYISDRQMPFSQIWDKGGFVYSDIVHSYSQKDCVTTNLLNPFNENSFIHRRKDDGTKFELISNDGSVTFTPRYYPSDIKSILQTLMILEEKEYNKDIIQFIARIISEFDGDFLVKRIGFALHLLAYYNIGQPKASEYEKYEEMLKKIEKNKSEVLGILRNKDKFEEKFEDFKKNKNGILFNQKRMWCSLRDYIKYDETCNYMINGLKDIKEDSLVETWNNLDRTELELPGDVWNNNSKFRKCLFKNISMLSSLNKYESPRFIREIYTKLKSEIDEGYPESFDVTFDFVPRMCEKGMCDFCIFNENNKIDELCTKDKSKYCPILLVSCGYKNKCNPKECVAILADD
;
A
#
# COMPACT_ATOMS: atom_id res chain seq x y z
N MET A 1 9.90 36.99 -0.85
CA MET A 1 9.30 36.03 0.08
C MET A 1 7.88 35.84 -0.39
N GLY A 2 7.57 34.67 -0.94
CA GLY A 2 6.20 34.32 -1.32
C GLY A 2 5.30 34.18 -0.10
N SER A 3 4.00 34.06 -0.31
CA SER A 3 3.08 33.74 0.79
C SER A 3 3.33 32.30 1.28
N ASP A 4 2.92 31.99 2.51
CA ASP A 4 2.91 30.62 3.03
C ASP A 4 2.16 29.66 2.08
N GLU A 5 1.16 30.15 1.34
CA GLU A 5 0.37 29.38 0.36
C GLU A 5 1.18 29.02 -0.89
N GLU A 6 1.93 29.99 -1.45
CA GLU A 6 2.81 29.76 -2.59
C GLU A 6 3.90 28.71 -2.26
N GLU A 7 4.50 28.80 -1.06
CA GLU A 7 5.52 27.84 -0.61
C GLU A 7 4.93 26.42 -0.47
N ILE A 8 3.70 26.29 0.03
CA ILE A 8 3.00 24.99 0.12
C ILE A 8 2.74 24.41 -1.27
N ASN A 9 2.22 25.22 -2.20
CA ASN A 9 1.92 24.78 -3.56
C ASN A 9 3.18 24.26 -4.25
N GLU A 10 4.30 24.99 -4.12
CA GLU A 10 5.59 24.58 -4.66
C GLU A 10 6.08 23.25 -4.07
N ILE A 11 5.95 23.05 -2.75
CA ILE A 11 6.34 21.79 -2.10
C ILE A 11 5.49 20.63 -2.64
N PHE A 12 4.17 20.79 -2.69
CA PHE A 12 3.26 19.74 -3.18
C PHE A 12 3.51 19.43 -4.65
N GLY A 13 3.72 20.44 -5.51
CA GLY A 13 4.07 20.26 -6.92
C GLY A 13 5.39 19.50 -7.11
N LYS A 14 6.44 19.83 -6.35
CA LYS A 14 7.71 19.09 -6.39
C LYS A 14 7.55 17.64 -5.93
N MET A 15 6.75 17.37 -4.90
CA MET A 15 6.44 15.99 -4.47
C MET A 15 5.65 15.23 -5.53
N ALA A 16 4.63 15.86 -6.12
CA ALA A 16 3.83 15.29 -7.19
C ALA A 16 4.70 14.93 -8.40
N TRP A 17 5.66 15.78 -8.75
CA TRP A 17 6.60 15.51 -9.83
C TRP A 17 7.51 14.33 -9.55
N LEU A 18 8.09 14.24 -8.34
CA LEU A 18 8.91 13.09 -7.95
C LEU A 18 8.07 11.80 -7.95
N ASP A 19 6.87 11.84 -7.39
CA ASP A 19 5.94 10.71 -7.34
C ASP A 19 5.48 10.27 -8.73
N LYS A 20 5.10 11.19 -9.63
CA LYS A 20 4.81 10.87 -11.05
C LYS A 20 5.97 10.11 -11.70
N ASN A 21 7.20 10.56 -11.47
CA ASN A 21 8.38 9.94 -12.06
C ASN A 21 8.74 8.59 -11.44
N ARG A 22 8.39 8.33 -10.17
CA ARG A 22 8.53 7.00 -9.54
C ARG A 22 7.83 5.92 -10.35
N TRP A 23 6.60 6.20 -10.80
CA TRP A 23 5.79 5.23 -11.53
C TRP A 23 6.19 5.07 -13.00
N LEU A 24 6.87 6.07 -13.58
CA LEU A 24 7.38 6.04 -14.96
C LEU A 24 8.81 5.48 -15.07
N SER A 25 9.49 5.24 -13.95
CA SER A 25 10.90 4.83 -13.97
C SER A 25 11.08 3.47 -14.61
N GLU A 26 12.15 3.32 -15.40
CA GLU A 26 12.54 2.00 -15.93
C GLU A 26 12.68 1.01 -14.75
N PRO A 27 12.21 -0.24 -14.90
CA PRO A 27 12.47 -1.27 -13.91
C PRO A 27 13.99 -1.38 -13.69
N ASP A 28 14.46 -1.15 -12.48
CA ASP A 28 15.84 -1.42 -12.08
C ASP A 28 15.95 -2.89 -11.66
N ASP A 29 17.16 -3.46 -11.71
CA ASP A 29 17.46 -4.76 -11.08
C ASP A 29 17.17 -4.73 -9.56
N ASN A 30 17.07 -3.52 -8.97
CA ASN A 30 16.64 -3.25 -7.59
C ASN A 30 15.17 -2.80 -7.45
N ASN A 31 14.39 -2.80 -8.54
CA ASN A 31 12.95 -2.56 -8.56
C ASN A 31 12.24 -3.84 -9.06
N PRO A 32 12.23 -4.92 -8.27
CA PRO A 32 11.77 -6.24 -8.67
C PRO A 32 10.26 -6.30 -8.50
N ASN A 33 9.53 -5.43 -9.18
CA ASN A 33 8.08 -5.33 -9.01
C ASN A 33 7.29 -6.56 -9.46
N LEU A 34 7.96 -7.58 -9.98
CA LEU A 34 7.33 -8.86 -10.24
C LEU A 34 7.31 -9.65 -8.93
N ILE A 35 6.12 -9.68 -8.31
CA ILE A 35 5.78 -10.77 -7.38
C ILE A 35 6.18 -12.07 -8.08
N ASN A 36 7.03 -12.86 -7.46
CA ASN A 36 7.38 -14.16 -8.03
C ASN A 36 6.19 -15.09 -7.85
N PHE A 37 5.35 -15.24 -8.87
CA PHE A 37 4.19 -16.10 -8.81
C PHE A 37 4.59 -17.58 -8.98
N SER A 38 3.93 -18.48 -8.26
CA SER A 38 4.13 -19.93 -8.37
C SER A 38 3.67 -20.52 -9.71
N SER A 39 2.77 -19.82 -10.39
CA SER A 39 2.23 -20.21 -11.70
C SER A 39 2.02 -18.99 -12.59
N SER A 40 2.21 -19.16 -13.88
CA SER A 40 1.88 -18.17 -14.90
C SER A 40 0.39 -18.12 -15.23
N ASP A 41 -0.38 -19.15 -14.85
CA ASP A 41 -1.80 -19.31 -15.20
C ASP A 41 -2.75 -18.70 -14.16
N LEU A 42 -2.23 -17.88 -13.24
CA LEU A 42 -3.04 -17.22 -12.22
C LEU A 42 -3.98 -16.18 -12.83
N LYS A 43 -5.23 -16.19 -12.38
CA LYS A 43 -6.23 -15.17 -12.66
C LYS A 43 -5.83 -13.83 -12.06
N ASN A 44 -6.40 -12.76 -12.61
CA ASN A 44 -6.20 -11.41 -12.10
C ASN A 44 -6.55 -11.28 -10.61
N SER A 45 -7.67 -11.87 -10.17
CA SER A 45 -8.06 -11.85 -8.75
C SER A 45 -7.12 -12.64 -7.84
N GLU A 46 -6.52 -13.72 -8.33
CA GLU A 46 -5.50 -14.48 -7.60
C GLU A 46 -4.20 -13.67 -7.44
N LYS A 47 -3.80 -12.93 -8.48
CA LYS A 47 -2.64 -12.03 -8.43
C LYS A 47 -2.85 -10.87 -7.45
N ILE A 48 -4.01 -10.22 -7.49
CA ILE A 48 -4.37 -9.16 -6.53
C ILE A 48 -4.42 -9.71 -5.10
N LEU A 49 -5.03 -10.89 -4.88
CA LEU A 49 -5.10 -11.49 -3.55
C LEU A 49 -3.69 -11.83 -3.04
N THR A 50 -2.84 -12.43 -3.87
CA THR A 50 -1.43 -12.71 -3.55
C THR A 50 -0.71 -11.44 -3.09
N HIS A 51 -0.82 -10.36 -3.87
CA HIS A 51 -0.22 -9.07 -3.55
C HIS A 51 -0.73 -8.51 -2.21
N PHE A 52 -2.02 -8.64 -1.93
CA PHE A 52 -2.60 -8.25 -0.66
C PHE A 52 -2.04 -9.08 0.52
N LEU A 53 -1.89 -10.40 0.35
CA LEU A 53 -1.31 -11.27 1.37
C LEU A 53 0.17 -10.94 1.63
N CYS A 54 0.95 -10.64 0.58
CA CYS A 54 2.32 -10.12 0.72
C CYS A 54 2.35 -8.85 1.58
N TYR A 55 1.42 -7.91 1.37
CA TYR A 55 1.33 -6.69 2.17
C TYR A 55 0.93 -6.92 3.64
N ILE A 56 0.11 -7.93 3.94
CA ILE A 56 -0.20 -8.32 5.33
C ILE A 56 1.11 -8.68 6.07
N SER A 57 2.01 -9.41 5.42
CA SER A 57 3.28 -9.87 6.00
C SER A 57 4.48 -8.95 5.75
N ASP A 58 4.35 -7.91 4.92
CA ASP A 58 5.39 -6.89 4.74
C ASP A 58 5.55 -6.08 6.03
N ARG A 59 6.48 -6.49 6.89
CA ARG A 59 6.67 -5.90 8.21
C ARG A 59 8.16 -5.75 8.51
N GLN A 60 8.84 -4.85 7.77
CA GLN A 60 10.29 -4.62 7.85
C GLN A 60 11.13 -5.83 7.43
N MET A 61 10.62 -6.65 6.50
CA MET A 61 11.38 -7.74 5.90
C MET A 61 12.12 -7.24 4.65
N PRO A 62 13.26 -7.85 4.26
CA PRO A 62 13.89 -7.55 2.98
C PRO A 62 12.90 -7.81 1.84
N PHE A 63 12.94 -6.95 0.81
CA PHE A 63 12.03 -7.02 -0.33
C PHE A 63 11.96 -8.44 -0.93
N SER A 64 13.11 -9.05 -1.22
CA SER A 64 13.18 -10.41 -1.78
C SER A 64 12.59 -11.49 -0.88
N GLN A 65 12.55 -11.31 0.43
CA GLN A 65 11.89 -12.30 1.30
C GLN A 65 10.37 -12.26 1.12
N ILE A 66 9.77 -11.07 0.99
CA ILE A 66 8.31 -10.93 0.87
C ILE A 66 7.84 -11.19 -0.55
N TRP A 67 8.48 -10.58 -1.54
CA TRP A 67 7.94 -10.51 -2.90
C TRP A 67 8.41 -11.66 -3.79
N ASP A 68 9.61 -12.17 -3.54
CA ASP A 68 10.10 -13.36 -4.23
C ASP A 68 9.66 -14.64 -3.48
N LYS A 69 10.15 -14.90 -2.27
CA LYS A 69 9.73 -16.11 -1.53
C LYS A 69 8.28 -16.09 -1.07
N GLY A 70 7.86 -15.01 -0.42
CA GLY A 70 6.48 -14.86 0.05
C GLY A 70 5.49 -14.80 -1.10
N GLY A 71 5.80 -14.08 -2.18
CA GLY A 71 5.00 -14.04 -3.40
C GLY A 71 4.73 -15.43 -3.96
N PHE A 72 5.77 -16.26 -4.03
CA PHE A 72 5.66 -17.62 -4.56
C PHE A 72 4.77 -18.49 -3.67
N VAL A 73 5.05 -18.52 -2.36
CA VAL A 73 4.27 -19.34 -1.43
C VAL A 73 2.82 -18.86 -1.32
N TYR A 74 2.59 -17.54 -1.26
CA TYR A 74 1.23 -17.00 -1.17
C TYR A 74 0.42 -17.21 -2.43
N SER A 75 1.03 -17.12 -3.62
CA SER A 75 0.31 -17.41 -4.85
C SER A 75 -0.06 -18.88 -4.99
N ASP A 76 0.78 -19.79 -4.51
CA ASP A 76 0.45 -21.22 -4.45
C ASP A 76 -0.71 -21.51 -3.47
N ILE A 77 -0.69 -20.86 -2.30
CA ILE A 77 -1.81 -20.89 -1.34
C ILE A 77 -3.10 -20.36 -2.00
N VAL A 78 -3.03 -19.20 -2.66
CA VAL A 78 -4.18 -18.56 -3.30
C VAL A 78 -4.72 -19.41 -4.46
N HIS A 79 -3.84 -19.99 -5.25
CA HIS A 79 -4.24 -20.85 -6.36
C HIS A 79 -4.92 -22.14 -5.88
N SER A 80 -4.42 -22.73 -4.79
CA SER A 80 -5.04 -23.88 -4.13
C SER A 80 -6.38 -23.50 -3.50
N TYR A 81 -6.43 -22.33 -2.87
CA TYR A 81 -7.63 -21.76 -2.26
C TYR A 81 -8.76 -21.55 -3.29
N SER A 82 -8.45 -21.03 -4.47
CA SER A 82 -9.44 -20.71 -5.51
C SER A 82 -10.12 -21.95 -6.10
N GLN A 83 -9.58 -23.16 -5.86
CA GLN A 83 -10.19 -24.41 -6.28
C GLN A 83 -11.47 -24.71 -5.45
N LYS A 84 -12.50 -25.24 -6.13
CA LYS A 84 -13.86 -25.40 -5.56
C LYS A 84 -13.93 -26.31 -4.34
N ASP A 85 -13.08 -27.33 -4.25
CA ASP A 85 -13.10 -28.33 -3.18
C ASP A 85 -12.19 -27.97 -2.00
N CYS A 86 -11.52 -26.82 -2.05
CA CYS A 86 -10.58 -26.41 -1.02
C CYS A 86 -11.32 -25.82 0.21
N VAL A 87 -11.03 -26.39 1.38
CA VAL A 87 -11.50 -25.92 2.69
C VAL A 87 -10.45 -24.96 3.27
N THR A 88 -10.73 -23.66 3.34
CA THR A 88 -9.75 -22.65 3.80
C THR A 88 -9.17 -22.93 5.17
N THR A 89 -9.96 -23.46 6.09
CA THR A 89 -9.50 -23.76 7.45
C THR A 89 -8.47 -24.89 7.48
N ASN A 90 -8.35 -25.70 6.43
CA ASN A 90 -7.33 -26.74 6.34
C ASN A 90 -6.01 -26.24 5.73
N LEU A 91 -6.05 -25.24 4.84
CA LEU A 91 -4.86 -24.71 4.15
C LEU A 91 -3.80 -24.18 5.09
N LEU A 92 -4.23 -23.58 6.20
CA LEU A 92 -3.36 -22.98 7.20
C LEU A 92 -3.50 -23.67 8.56
N ASN A 93 -3.92 -24.94 8.59
CA ASN A 93 -3.98 -25.71 9.83
C ASN A 93 -2.69 -26.52 10.00
N PRO A 94 -1.82 -26.18 10.97
CA PRO A 94 -0.54 -26.86 11.16
C PRO A 94 -0.65 -28.35 11.50
N PHE A 95 -1.84 -28.83 11.85
CA PHE A 95 -2.12 -30.23 12.18
C PHE A 95 -2.75 -31.00 11.01
N ASN A 96 -2.97 -30.34 9.88
CA ASN A 96 -3.45 -30.98 8.65
C ASN A 96 -2.25 -31.36 7.75
N GLU A 97 -2.28 -32.57 7.19
CA GLU A 97 -1.21 -33.08 6.33
C GLU A 97 -1.04 -32.29 5.03
N ASN A 98 -2.14 -31.71 4.51
CA ASN A 98 -2.17 -30.92 3.27
C ASN A 98 -2.09 -29.40 3.53
N SER A 99 -1.63 -29.02 4.72
CA SER A 99 -1.45 -27.62 5.10
C SER A 99 -0.23 -27.03 4.42
N PHE A 100 -0.27 -25.74 4.14
CA PHE A 100 0.92 -24.97 3.75
C PHE A 100 1.76 -24.57 4.95
N ILE A 101 1.18 -24.54 6.16
CA ILE A 101 1.89 -24.14 7.37
C ILE A 101 2.38 -25.37 8.14
N HIS A 102 3.67 -25.38 8.48
CA HIS A 102 4.31 -26.46 9.23
C HIS A 102 5.20 -25.92 10.35
N ARG A 103 5.39 -26.72 11.40
CA ARG A 103 6.32 -26.38 12.49
C ARG A 103 7.75 -26.56 12.00
N ARG A 104 8.60 -25.55 12.22
CA ARG A 104 10.02 -25.60 11.83
C ARG A 104 10.73 -26.74 12.56
N LYS A 105 11.53 -27.51 11.82
CA LYS A 105 12.30 -28.64 12.37
C LYS A 105 13.40 -28.20 13.35
N ASP A 106 14.01 -27.04 13.10
CA ASP A 106 15.23 -26.62 13.82
C ASP A 106 14.94 -25.95 15.17
N ASP A 107 13.82 -25.23 15.28
CA ASP A 107 13.49 -24.43 16.47
C ASP A 107 12.23 -24.89 17.22
N GLY A 108 11.43 -25.77 16.62
CA GLY A 108 10.21 -26.38 17.19
C GLY A 108 9.14 -25.40 17.67
N THR A 109 9.33 -24.09 17.54
CA THR A 109 8.54 -23.03 18.19
C THR A 109 7.94 -22.07 17.19
N LYS A 110 8.49 -22.00 15.97
CA LYS A 110 7.97 -21.20 14.87
C LYS A 110 7.35 -22.08 13.81
N PHE A 111 6.46 -21.46 13.05
CA PHE A 111 5.85 -22.06 11.89
C PHE A 111 6.34 -21.38 10.63
N GLU A 112 6.51 -22.16 9.58
CA GLU A 112 6.87 -21.71 8.25
C GLU A 112 5.81 -22.15 7.25
N LEU A 113 5.64 -21.34 6.21
CA LEU A 113 4.81 -21.66 5.06
C LEU A 113 5.69 -22.34 4.01
N ILE A 114 5.22 -23.44 3.45
CA ILE A 114 5.90 -24.25 2.45
C ILE A 114 4.97 -24.39 1.26
N SER A 115 5.49 -24.15 0.05
CA SER A 115 4.80 -24.40 -1.22
C SER A 115 4.41 -25.88 -1.36
N ASN A 116 3.39 -26.17 -2.17
CA ASN A 116 2.86 -27.52 -2.41
C ASN A 116 3.93 -28.51 -2.89
N ASP A 117 4.88 -28.04 -3.70
CA ASP A 117 5.98 -28.87 -4.22
C ASP A 117 7.18 -28.95 -3.26
N GLY A 118 7.12 -28.25 -2.12
CA GLY A 118 8.17 -28.20 -1.11
C GLY A 118 9.40 -27.38 -1.51
N SER A 119 9.38 -26.68 -2.65
CA SER A 119 10.57 -26.04 -3.23
C SER A 119 10.93 -24.71 -2.56
N VAL A 120 9.93 -23.97 -2.10
CA VAL A 120 10.08 -22.65 -1.48
C VAL A 120 9.46 -22.63 -0.08
N THR A 121 10.20 -22.08 0.87
CA THR A 121 9.78 -21.85 2.25
C THR A 121 9.80 -20.36 2.58
N PHE A 122 8.76 -19.90 3.27
CA PHE A 122 8.59 -18.52 3.72
C PHE A 122 8.14 -18.46 5.18
N THR A 123 8.74 -17.61 5.99
CA THR A 123 8.34 -17.40 7.40
C THR A 123 7.88 -15.96 7.60
N PRO A 124 6.60 -15.70 7.88
CA PRO A 124 6.13 -14.37 8.24
C PRO A 124 6.82 -13.86 9.50
N ARG A 125 7.19 -12.58 9.53
CA ARG A 125 7.92 -12.01 10.68
C ARG A 125 7.08 -11.93 11.94
N TYR A 126 5.82 -11.49 11.84
CA TYR A 126 4.92 -11.35 12.99
C TYR A 126 3.94 -12.51 13.04
N TYR A 127 4.50 -13.70 13.22
CA TYR A 127 3.74 -14.86 13.63
C TYR A 127 3.25 -14.71 15.09
N PRO A 128 1.98 -15.03 15.41
CA PRO A 128 0.90 -15.54 14.55
C PRO A 128 -0.08 -14.48 14.01
N SER A 129 0.15 -13.18 14.22
CA SER A 129 -0.80 -12.13 13.79
C SER A 129 -1.01 -12.08 12.27
N ASP A 130 0.06 -12.29 11.51
CA ASP A 130 0.00 -12.25 10.04
C ASP A 130 -0.87 -13.41 9.52
N ILE A 131 -0.65 -14.62 10.03
CA ILE A 131 -1.43 -15.80 9.67
C ILE A 131 -2.91 -15.64 10.04
N LYS A 132 -3.20 -15.08 11.22
CA LYS A 132 -4.59 -14.79 11.63
C LYS A 132 -5.28 -13.82 10.66
N SER A 133 -4.57 -12.78 10.22
CA SER A 133 -5.07 -11.78 9.26
C SER A 133 -5.35 -12.40 7.88
N ILE A 134 -4.44 -13.28 7.42
CA ILE A 134 -4.61 -14.03 6.16
C ILE A 134 -5.80 -14.97 6.26
N LEU A 135 -5.89 -15.77 7.33
CA LEU A 135 -6.97 -16.74 7.50
C LEU A 135 -8.35 -16.04 7.55
N GLN A 136 -8.45 -14.92 8.27
CA GLN A 136 -9.65 -14.10 8.26
C GLN A 136 -10.01 -13.59 6.85
N THR A 137 -9.02 -13.06 6.12
CA THR A 137 -9.19 -12.58 4.75
C THR A 137 -9.79 -13.68 3.86
N LEU A 138 -9.16 -14.86 3.85
CA LEU A 138 -9.63 -15.98 3.04
C LEU A 138 -11.03 -16.45 3.46
N MET A 139 -11.28 -16.58 4.76
CA MET A 139 -12.58 -17.03 5.26
C MET A 139 -13.72 -16.04 4.97
N ILE A 140 -13.46 -14.73 4.95
CA ILE A 140 -14.47 -13.74 4.55
C ILE A 140 -14.72 -13.86 3.04
N LEU A 141 -13.68 -13.95 2.22
CA LEU A 141 -13.81 -14.09 0.76
C LEU A 141 -14.47 -15.41 0.34
N GLU A 142 -14.45 -16.46 1.18
CA GLU A 142 -15.20 -17.70 0.93
C GLU A 142 -16.72 -17.53 0.88
N GLU A 143 -17.26 -16.44 1.44
CA GLU A 143 -18.70 -16.21 1.40
C GLU A 143 -19.19 -16.17 -0.05
N LYS A 144 -20.38 -16.73 -0.28
CA LYS A 144 -20.96 -16.93 -1.62
C LYS A 144 -20.99 -15.66 -2.47
N GLU A 145 -21.18 -14.51 -1.84
CA GLU A 145 -21.22 -13.19 -2.46
C GLU A 145 -19.87 -12.67 -2.97
N TYR A 146 -18.75 -13.23 -2.50
CA TYR A 146 -17.39 -12.89 -2.94
C TYR A 146 -16.73 -14.04 -3.70
N ASN A 147 -17.17 -15.29 -3.48
CA ASN A 147 -16.76 -16.47 -4.23
C ASN A 147 -15.23 -16.62 -4.38
N LYS A 148 -14.52 -16.44 -3.26
CA LYS A 148 -13.05 -16.52 -3.16
C LYS A 148 -12.31 -15.48 -4.01
N ASP A 149 -12.98 -14.40 -4.40
CA ASP A 149 -12.47 -13.39 -5.33
C ASP A 149 -12.41 -12.00 -4.66
N ILE A 150 -11.20 -11.49 -4.46
CA ILE A 150 -10.96 -10.16 -3.87
C ILE A 150 -11.40 -9.01 -4.78
N ILE A 151 -11.37 -9.21 -6.10
CA ILE A 151 -11.83 -8.21 -7.07
C ILE A 151 -13.35 -8.12 -7.01
N GLN A 152 -14.06 -9.26 -6.89
CA GLN A 152 -15.50 -9.28 -6.64
C GLN A 152 -15.86 -8.58 -5.32
N PHE A 153 -15.06 -8.77 -4.27
CA PHE A 153 -15.22 -8.06 -3.00
C PHE A 153 -15.12 -6.55 -3.17
N ILE A 154 -14.06 -6.05 -3.83
CA ILE A 154 -13.87 -4.61 -4.08
C ILE A 154 -14.98 -4.06 -5.00
N ALA A 155 -15.31 -4.77 -6.07
CA ALA A 155 -16.36 -4.41 -7.03
C ALA A 155 -17.72 -4.19 -6.35
N ARG A 156 -18.05 -5.03 -5.37
CA ARG A 156 -19.27 -4.86 -4.58
C ARG A 156 -19.26 -3.56 -3.78
N ILE A 157 -18.14 -3.20 -3.14
CA ILE A 157 -18.02 -1.93 -2.40
C ILE A 157 -18.23 -0.76 -3.36
N ILE A 158 -17.65 -0.81 -4.55
CA ILE A 158 -17.84 0.23 -5.58
C ILE A 158 -19.30 0.31 -6.04
N SER A 159 -19.96 -0.84 -6.19
CA SER A 159 -21.36 -0.89 -6.64
C SER A 159 -22.34 -0.41 -5.56
N GLU A 160 -22.03 -0.64 -4.28
CA GLU A 160 -22.92 -0.32 -3.15
C GLU A 160 -22.81 1.15 -2.70
N PHE A 161 -21.65 1.76 -2.94
CA PHE A 161 -21.31 3.12 -2.56
C PHE A 161 -20.84 3.92 -3.77
N ASP A 162 -21.61 4.93 -4.14
CA ASP A 162 -21.22 5.94 -5.12
C ASP A 162 -20.78 7.25 -4.42
N GLY A 163 -20.10 8.11 -5.17
CA GLY A 163 -19.80 9.48 -4.75
C GLY A 163 -18.54 9.66 -3.87
N ASP A 164 -18.59 10.71 -3.04
CA ASP A 164 -17.46 11.19 -2.23
C ASP A 164 -16.91 10.11 -1.29
N PHE A 165 -15.60 10.03 -1.12
CA PHE A 165 -14.90 9.13 -0.20
C PHE A 165 -14.85 7.65 -0.62
N LEU A 166 -15.04 7.35 -1.91
CA LEU A 166 -15.05 5.98 -2.42
C LEU A 166 -13.72 5.24 -2.19
N VAL A 167 -12.57 5.87 -2.44
CA VAL A 167 -11.25 5.27 -2.18
C VAL A 167 -11.10 4.97 -0.68
N LYS A 168 -11.58 5.87 0.18
CA LYS A 168 -11.56 5.62 1.63
C LYS A 168 -12.49 4.49 2.05
N ARG A 169 -13.64 4.31 1.40
CA ARG A 169 -14.53 3.17 1.65
C ARG A 169 -13.92 1.85 1.22
N ILE A 170 -13.26 1.81 0.06
CA ILE A 170 -12.48 0.65 -0.38
C ILE A 170 -11.38 0.34 0.64
N GLY A 171 -10.63 1.35 1.08
CA GLY A 171 -9.60 1.19 2.10
C GLY A 171 -10.15 0.69 3.44
N PHE A 172 -11.32 1.19 3.86
CA PHE A 172 -12.01 0.71 5.06
C PHE A 172 -12.48 -0.74 4.92
N ALA A 173 -13.03 -1.13 3.77
CA ALA A 173 -13.43 -2.50 3.49
C ALA A 173 -12.23 -3.46 3.52
N LEU A 174 -11.08 -3.07 2.94
CA LEU A 174 -9.83 -3.84 3.04
C LEU A 174 -9.31 -3.92 4.48
N HIS A 175 -9.51 -2.86 5.28
CA HIS A 175 -9.22 -2.91 6.72
C HIS A 175 -10.11 -3.92 7.46
N LEU A 176 -11.42 -3.92 7.19
CA LEU A 176 -12.36 -4.90 7.73
C LEU A 176 -11.97 -6.33 7.35
N LEU A 177 -11.55 -6.52 6.09
CA LEU A 177 -11.16 -7.80 5.53
C LEU A 177 -9.97 -8.42 6.29
N ALA A 178 -8.89 -7.67 6.49
CA ALA A 178 -7.63 -8.23 6.98
C ALA A 178 -7.24 -7.85 8.41
N TYR A 179 -7.60 -6.66 8.90
CA TYR A 179 -6.94 -6.06 10.07
C TYR A 179 -7.89 -5.78 11.24
N TYR A 180 -9.20 -5.75 10.99
CA TYR A 180 -10.20 -5.47 12.02
C TYR A 180 -10.21 -6.54 13.11
N ASN A 181 -10.06 -6.11 14.37
CA ASN A 181 -10.11 -6.96 15.58
C ASN A 181 -9.16 -8.19 15.56
N ILE A 182 -8.05 -8.12 14.82
CA ILE A 182 -7.03 -9.19 14.82
C ILE A 182 -6.32 -9.29 16.17
N GLY A 183 -6.04 -8.14 16.81
CA GLY A 183 -5.30 -8.07 18.08
C GLY A 183 -3.83 -8.48 17.93
N GLN A 184 -3.20 -8.85 19.05
CA GLN A 184 -1.81 -9.31 19.11
C GLN A 184 -1.75 -10.72 19.70
N PRO A 185 -2.07 -11.76 18.89
CA PRO A 185 -2.09 -13.13 19.38
C PRO A 185 -0.69 -13.58 19.81
N LYS A 186 -0.62 -14.42 20.85
CA LYS A 186 0.64 -15.05 21.30
C LYS A 186 0.89 -16.34 20.52
N ALA A 187 2.16 -16.74 20.37
CA ALA A 187 2.53 -17.99 19.68
C ALA A 187 1.81 -19.23 20.24
N SER A 188 1.60 -19.28 21.56
CA SER A 188 0.86 -20.36 22.24
C SER A 188 -0.62 -20.45 21.85
N GLU A 189 -1.21 -19.40 21.30
CA GLU A 189 -2.61 -19.45 20.82
C GLU A 189 -2.75 -20.31 19.56
N TYR A 190 -1.69 -20.44 18.77
CA TYR A 190 -1.72 -21.27 17.56
C TYR A 190 -1.59 -22.77 17.87
N GLU A 191 -0.98 -23.12 19.01
CA GLU A 191 -1.01 -24.50 19.52
C GLU A 191 -2.45 -24.94 19.86
N LYS A 192 -3.33 -23.96 20.10
CA LYS A 192 -4.76 -24.14 20.28
C LYS A 192 -5.52 -23.65 19.04
N TYR A 193 -5.11 -24.16 17.87
CA TYR A 193 -5.64 -23.75 16.56
C TYR A 193 -7.17 -23.66 16.52
N GLU A 194 -7.87 -24.65 17.07
CA GLU A 194 -9.34 -24.67 17.16
C GLU A 194 -9.93 -23.50 17.97
N GLU A 195 -9.29 -23.08 19.07
CA GLU A 195 -9.73 -21.92 19.85
C GLU A 195 -9.49 -20.62 19.08
N MET A 196 -8.36 -20.53 18.37
CA MET A 196 -8.07 -19.39 17.49
C MET A 196 -9.08 -19.31 16.36
N LEU A 197 -9.41 -20.44 15.72
CA LEU A 197 -10.37 -20.52 14.63
C LEU A 197 -11.75 -20.03 15.07
N LYS A 198 -12.25 -20.47 16.23
CA LYS A 198 -13.51 -19.96 16.82
C LYS A 198 -13.51 -18.44 17.01
N LYS A 199 -12.38 -17.85 17.41
CA LYS A 199 -12.25 -16.38 17.53
C LYS A 199 -12.34 -15.71 16.16
N ILE A 200 -11.72 -16.29 15.13
CA ILE A 200 -11.76 -15.79 13.76
C ILE A 200 -13.18 -15.91 13.19
N GLU A 201 -13.87 -17.03 13.39
CA GLU A 201 -15.27 -17.22 12.96
C GLU A 201 -16.21 -16.21 13.59
N LYS A 202 -16.04 -15.94 14.89
CA LYS A 202 -16.79 -14.89 15.58
C LYS A 202 -16.53 -13.52 14.95
N ASN A 203 -15.26 -13.20 14.67
CA ASN A 203 -14.89 -11.92 14.07
C ASN A 203 -15.38 -11.79 12.62
N LYS A 204 -15.27 -12.86 11.83
CA LYS A 204 -15.86 -12.97 10.48
C LYS A 204 -17.34 -12.63 10.52
N SER A 205 -18.09 -13.20 11.47
CA SER A 205 -19.53 -12.92 11.61
C SER A 205 -19.82 -11.45 11.92
N GLU A 206 -18.99 -10.81 12.76
CA GLU A 206 -19.09 -9.38 13.05
C GLU A 206 -18.80 -8.52 11.81
N VAL A 207 -17.70 -8.82 11.09
CA VAL A 207 -17.29 -8.14 9.87
C VAL A 207 -18.34 -8.27 8.78
N LEU A 208 -18.87 -9.48 8.52
CA LEU A 208 -19.96 -9.68 7.58
C LEU A 208 -21.22 -8.93 7.99
N GLY A 209 -21.50 -8.83 9.28
CA GLY A 209 -22.58 -8.01 9.79
C GLY A 209 -22.40 -6.51 9.51
N ILE A 210 -21.16 -6.02 9.40
CA ILE A 210 -20.85 -4.64 8.97
C ILE A 210 -20.98 -4.54 7.44
N LEU A 211 -20.32 -5.43 6.70
CA LEU A 211 -20.28 -5.39 5.22
C LEU A 211 -21.64 -5.59 4.55
N ARG A 212 -22.56 -6.34 5.16
CA ARG A 212 -23.90 -6.62 4.60
C ARG A 212 -24.96 -5.60 5.00
N ASN A 213 -24.63 -4.65 5.88
CA ASN A 213 -25.56 -3.65 6.37
C ASN A 213 -25.00 -2.26 6.09
N LYS A 214 -25.55 -1.59 5.08
CA LYS A 214 -25.12 -0.28 4.61
C LYS A 214 -25.06 0.77 5.73
N ASP A 215 -26.09 0.84 6.59
CA ASP A 215 -26.13 1.82 7.68
C ASP A 215 -25.03 1.56 8.71
N LYS A 216 -24.80 0.28 9.06
CA LYS A 216 -23.73 -0.11 9.97
C LYS A 216 -22.34 0.10 9.37
N PHE A 217 -22.20 -0.13 8.06
CA PHE A 217 -20.98 0.17 7.33
C PHE A 217 -20.67 1.66 7.42
N GLU A 218 -21.62 2.54 7.07
CA GLU A 218 -21.43 3.99 7.13
C GLU A 218 -21.16 4.50 8.55
N GLU A 219 -21.84 3.98 9.57
CA GLU A 219 -21.57 4.31 10.97
C GLU A 219 -20.10 4.02 11.34
N LYS A 220 -19.61 2.83 10.99
CA LYS A 220 -18.21 2.42 11.28
C LYS A 220 -17.22 3.14 10.37
N PHE A 221 -17.60 3.44 9.14
CA PHE A 221 -16.81 4.22 8.21
C PHE A 221 -16.60 5.66 8.71
N GLU A 222 -17.61 6.28 9.31
CA GLU A 222 -17.45 7.61 9.92
C GLU A 222 -16.44 7.60 11.08
N ASP A 223 -16.46 6.56 11.92
CA ASP A 223 -15.46 6.35 12.96
C ASP A 223 -14.04 6.18 12.35
N PHE A 224 -13.93 5.41 11.27
CA PHE A 224 -12.68 5.22 10.53
C PHE A 224 -12.18 6.54 9.93
N LYS A 225 -13.03 7.28 9.21
CA LYS A 225 -12.71 8.55 8.55
C LYS A 225 -12.29 9.63 9.55
N LYS A 226 -12.91 9.68 10.72
CA LYS A 226 -12.52 10.57 11.83
C LYS A 226 -11.22 10.14 12.52
N ASN A 227 -10.56 9.08 12.03
CA ASN A 227 -9.35 8.52 12.58
C ASN A 227 -9.51 8.17 14.08
N LYS A 228 -10.68 7.67 14.48
CA LYS A 228 -10.91 7.24 15.86
C LYS A 228 -9.91 6.15 16.21
N ASN A 229 -9.25 6.27 17.36
CA ASN A 229 -8.16 5.38 17.79
C ASN A 229 -6.97 5.29 16.82
N GLY A 230 -6.78 6.27 15.93
CA GLY A 230 -5.67 6.28 14.98
C GLY A 230 -5.82 5.30 13.81
N ILE A 231 -6.99 4.67 13.63
CA ILE A 231 -7.13 3.55 12.68
C ILE A 231 -6.71 3.97 11.27
N LEU A 232 -7.24 5.09 10.76
CA LEU A 232 -7.02 5.58 9.40
C LEU A 232 -5.52 5.65 9.05
N PHE A 233 -4.73 6.34 9.87
CA PHE A 233 -3.31 6.57 9.59
C PHE A 233 -2.41 5.39 10.00
N ASN A 234 -2.90 4.48 10.84
CA ASN A 234 -2.15 3.28 11.25
C ASN A 234 -2.24 2.12 10.24
N GLN A 235 -3.12 2.19 9.24
CA GLN A 235 -3.28 1.15 8.22
C GLN A 235 -2.27 1.26 7.06
N LYS A 236 -0.98 1.40 7.36
CA LYS A 236 0.09 1.60 6.35
C LYS A 236 -0.01 0.62 5.17
N ARG A 237 -0.10 -0.68 5.45
CA ARG A 237 -0.03 -1.75 4.43
C ARG A 237 -1.28 -1.83 3.57
N MET A 238 -2.44 -1.54 4.16
CA MET A 238 -3.66 -1.36 3.40
C MET A 238 -3.51 -0.21 2.40
N TRP A 239 -3.04 0.96 2.86
CA TRP A 239 -2.83 2.11 1.97
C TRP A 239 -1.79 1.84 0.89
N CYS A 240 -0.68 1.17 1.21
CA CYS A 240 0.29 0.74 0.20
C CYS A 240 -0.36 -0.16 -0.86
N SER A 241 -1.13 -1.17 -0.45
CA SER A 241 -1.77 -2.09 -1.39
C SER A 241 -2.78 -1.38 -2.31
N LEU A 242 -3.62 -0.51 -1.74
CA LEU A 242 -4.64 0.22 -2.51
C LEU A 242 -4.02 1.25 -3.45
N ARG A 243 -2.97 1.94 -3.01
CA ARG A 243 -2.17 2.84 -3.86
C ARG A 243 -1.64 2.08 -5.07
N ASP A 244 -1.06 0.91 -4.88
CA ASP A 244 -0.48 0.15 -5.98
C ASP A 244 -1.58 -0.29 -6.96
N TYR A 245 -2.75 -0.73 -6.48
CA TYR A 245 -3.88 -1.05 -7.36
C TYR A 245 -4.37 0.14 -8.22
N ILE A 246 -4.15 1.37 -7.77
CA ILE A 246 -4.59 2.59 -8.46
C ILE A 246 -3.49 3.18 -9.35
N LYS A 247 -2.22 3.06 -8.95
CA LYS A 247 -1.09 3.81 -9.53
C LYS A 247 -0.01 2.94 -10.16
N TYR A 248 0.18 1.71 -9.71
CA TYR A 248 1.22 0.85 -10.24
C TYR A 248 0.70 0.07 -11.44
N ASP A 249 1.25 0.32 -12.63
CA ASP A 249 0.72 -0.19 -13.90
C ASP A 249 0.41 -1.69 -13.88
N GLU A 250 1.28 -2.52 -13.30
CA GLU A 250 1.08 -3.97 -13.30
C GLU A 250 -0.15 -4.39 -12.48
N THR A 251 -0.24 -3.99 -11.22
CA THR A 251 -1.35 -4.37 -10.35
C THR A 251 -2.63 -3.60 -10.69
N CYS A 252 -2.54 -2.38 -11.21
CA CYS A 252 -3.65 -1.66 -11.80
C CYS A 252 -4.22 -2.41 -13.02
N ASN A 253 -3.37 -2.95 -13.89
CA ASN A 253 -3.81 -3.77 -15.01
C ASN A 253 -4.49 -5.08 -14.55
N TYR A 254 -3.97 -5.75 -13.51
CA TYR A 254 -4.67 -6.90 -12.93
C TYR A 254 -6.04 -6.50 -12.40
N MET A 255 -6.15 -5.38 -11.69
CA MET A 255 -7.42 -4.89 -11.16
C MET A 255 -8.42 -4.58 -12.28
N ILE A 256 -8.03 -3.79 -13.28
CA ILE A 256 -8.88 -3.42 -14.43
C ILE A 256 -9.33 -4.66 -15.21
N ASN A 257 -8.41 -5.59 -15.50
CA ASN A 257 -8.76 -6.79 -16.25
C ASN A 257 -9.66 -7.72 -15.44
N GLY A 258 -9.46 -7.83 -14.12
CA GLY A 258 -10.37 -8.59 -13.27
C GLY A 258 -11.78 -7.97 -13.18
N LEU A 259 -11.90 -6.63 -13.18
CA LEU A 259 -13.21 -5.96 -13.27
C LEU A 259 -13.93 -6.27 -14.59
N LYS A 260 -13.18 -6.38 -15.70
CA LYS A 260 -13.72 -6.84 -16.99
C LYS A 260 -14.13 -8.31 -16.95
N ASP A 261 -13.36 -9.17 -16.27
CA ASP A 261 -13.63 -10.60 -16.15
C ASP A 261 -14.96 -10.88 -15.43
N ILE A 262 -15.35 -10.03 -14.46
CA ILE A 262 -16.66 -10.10 -13.80
C ILE A 262 -17.79 -9.43 -14.58
N LYS A 263 -17.52 -8.90 -15.78
CA LYS A 263 -18.46 -8.29 -16.74
C LYS A 263 -19.20 -7.05 -16.22
N GLU A 264 -18.49 -6.23 -15.45
CA GLU A 264 -19.02 -4.99 -14.88
C GLU A 264 -18.30 -3.77 -15.47
N ASP A 265 -18.51 -3.50 -16.77
CA ASP A 265 -17.78 -2.46 -17.52
C ASP A 265 -17.93 -1.06 -16.89
N SER A 266 -19.08 -0.75 -16.29
CA SER A 266 -19.29 0.52 -15.57
C SER A 266 -18.37 0.68 -14.36
N LEU A 267 -17.95 -0.42 -13.73
CA LEU A 267 -17.03 -0.36 -12.59
C LEU A 267 -15.60 -0.08 -13.04
N VAL A 268 -15.23 -0.43 -14.28
CA VAL A 268 -13.93 -0.06 -14.85
C VAL A 268 -13.84 1.45 -15.01
N GLU A 269 -14.91 2.09 -15.49
CA GLU A 269 -14.99 3.54 -15.60
C GLU A 269 -14.90 4.19 -14.21
N THR A 270 -15.68 3.71 -13.23
CA THR A 270 -15.59 4.20 -11.85
C THR A 270 -14.19 4.04 -11.27
N TRP A 271 -13.54 2.90 -11.49
CA TRP A 271 -12.18 2.63 -11.01
C TRP A 271 -11.16 3.62 -11.58
N ASN A 272 -11.21 3.85 -12.89
CA ASN A 272 -10.30 4.77 -13.58
C ASN A 272 -10.50 6.23 -13.13
N ASN A 273 -11.71 6.57 -12.66
CA ASN A 273 -12.08 7.91 -12.21
C ASN A 273 -12.02 8.08 -10.68
N LEU A 274 -11.44 7.13 -9.93
CA LEU A 274 -11.28 7.26 -8.48
C LEU A 274 -10.51 8.52 -8.10
N ASP A 275 -11.02 9.28 -7.13
CA ASP A 275 -10.36 10.48 -6.60
C ASP A 275 -9.11 10.09 -5.80
N ARG A 276 -7.94 10.18 -6.45
CA ARG A 276 -6.65 9.87 -5.84
C ARG A 276 -6.32 10.76 -4.64
N THR A 277 -6.94 11.93 -4.51
CA THR A 277 -6.70 12.83 -3.37
C THR A 277 -7.18 12.23 -2.04
N GLU A 278 -8.01 11.20 -2.10
CA GLU A 278 -8.48 10.43 -0.96
C GLU A 278 -7.46 9.44 -0.40
N LEU A 279 -6.43 9.06 -1.18
CA LEU A 279 -5.36 8.18 -0.72
C LEU A 279 -4.61 8.83 0.44
N GLU A 280 -4.38 8.05 1.50
CA GLU A 280 -3.61 8.51 2.66
C GLU A 280 -2.14 8.10 2.56
N LEU A 281 -1.27 8.98 3.04
CA LEU A 281 0.16 8.73 3.16
C LEU A 281 0.42 7.53 4.06
N PRO A 282 1.04 6.44 3.54
CA PRO A 282 1.46 5.34 4.40
C PRO A 282 2.46 5.85 5.44
N GLY A 283 2.14 5.69 6.73
CA GLY A 283 3.03 6.14 7.80
C GLY A 283 4.41 5.50 7.70
N ASP A 284 5.45 6.32 7.58
CA ASP A 284 6.84 5.87 7.52
C ASP A 284 7.76 6.75 8.38
N VAL A 285 8.90 6.18 8.79
CA VAL A 285 9.93 6.88 9.55
C VAL A 285 10.55 8.02 8.73
N TRP A 286 10.64 7.86 7.41
CA TRP A 286 11.22 8.86 6.51
C TRP A 286 10.38 10.14 6.44
N ASN A 287 9.06 10.00 6.40
CA ASN A 287 8.13 11.11 6.48
C ASN A 287 8.29 11.95 7.76
N ASN A 288 8.78 11.34 8.85
CA ASN A 288 9.01 12.00 10.14
C ASN A 288 10.46 12.50 10.32
N ASN A 289 11.31 12.38 9.30
CA ASN A 289 12.70 12.80 9.39
C ASN A 289 12.80 14.30 9.70
N SER A 290 13.54 14.63 10.76
CA SER A 290 13.58 16.00 11.26
C SER A 290 14.30 16.98 10.33
N LYS A 291 15.33 16.53 9.58
CA LYS A 291 16.00 17.37 8.59
C LYS A 291 15.05 17.69 7.44
N PHE A 292 14.36 16.67 6.93
CA PHE A 292 13.37 16.81 5.87
C PHE A 292 12.23 17.75 6.28
N ARG A 293 11.57 17.50 7.42
CA ARG A 293 10.46 18.34 7.91
C ARG A 293 10.87 19.79 8.18
N LYS A 294 12.04 20.00 8.79
CA LYS A 294 12.57 21.35 9.02
C LYS A 294 13.03 22.02 7.73
N CYS A 295 13.41 21.28 6.70
CA CYS A 295 13.76 21.89 5.43
C CYS A 295 12.51 22.41 4.72
N LEU A 296 11.46 21.59 4.65
CA LEU A 296 10.24 21.91 3.91
C LEU A 296 9.34 22.93 4.61
N PHE A 297 9.20 22.86 5.93
CA PHE A 297 8.14 23.59 6.64
C PHE A 297 8.67 24.63 7.62
N LYS A 298 9.95 25.02 7.54
CA LYS A 298 10.57 25.93 8.52
C LYS A 298 10.07 27.37 8.42
N ASN A 299 9.75 27.84 7.23
CA ASN A 299 9.34 29.23 7.02
C ASN A 299 7.82 29.41 7.03
N ILE A 300 7.06 28.31 7.02
CA ILE A 300 5.60 28.35 6.90
C ILE A 300 4.99 28.56 8.30
N SER A 301 4.68 29.82 8.61
CA SER A 301 4.25 30.27 9.93
C SER A 301 2.92 29.63 10.39
N MET A 302 2.00 29.41 9.44
CA MET A 302 0.69 28.84 9.71
C MET A 302 0.72 27.37 10.19
N LEU A 303 1.84 26.66 10.00
CA LEU A 303 1.99 25.25 10.35
C LEU A 303 2.51 24.99 11.76
N SER A 304 2.91 26.05 12.47
CA SER A 304 3.45 25.97 13.84
C SER A 304 2.56 25.16 14.80
N SER A 305 1.22 25.29 14.67
CA SER A 305 0.23 24.56 15.48
C SER A 305 0.07 23.07 15.13
N LEU A 306 0.47 22.68 13.91
CA LEU A 306 0.28 21.34 13.36
C LEU A 306 1.51 20.44 13.57
N ASN A 307 2.68 21.01 13.87
CA ASN A 307 3.95 20.30 13.92
C ASN A 307 4.01 19.17 14.99
N LYS A 308 3.04 19.13 15.92
CA LYS A 308 2.89 18.07 16.92
C LYS A 308 2.34 16.75 16.36
N TYR A 309 1.79 16.74 15.15
CA TYR A 309 1.19 15.55 14.55
C TYR A 309 2.23 14.66 13.86
N GLU A 310 1.94 13.36 13.83
CA GLU A 310 2.61 12.41 12.96
C GLU A 310 2.41 12.79 11.49
N SER A 311 3.42 12.52 10.66
CA SER A 311 3.45 13.05 9.29
C SER A 311 2.22 12.75 8.42
N PRO A 312 1.61 11.54 8.40
CA PRO A 312 0.40 11.31 7.61
C PRO A 312 -0.75 12.26 7.96
N ARG A 313 -0.99 12.45 9.26
CA ARG A 313 -2.01 13.36 9.75
C ARG A 313 -1.64 14.81 9.47
N PHE A 314 -0.38 15.18 9.69
CA PHE A 314 0.13 16.52 9.43
C PHE A 314 -0.07 16.92 7.96
N ILE A 315 0.39 16.09 7.02
CA ILE A 315 0.25 16.35 5.58
C ILE A 315 -1.22 16.39 5.15
N ARG A 316 -2.07 15.48 5.65
CA ARG A 316 -3.52 15.51 5.37
C ARG A 316 -4.18 16.79 5.87
N GLU A 317 -3.83 17.25 7.08
CA GLU A 317 -4.40 18.49 7.63
C GLU A 317 -3.93 19.73 6.85
N ILE A 318 -2.69 19.76 6.37
CA ILE A 318 -2.21 20.80 5.45
C ILE A 318 -3.02 20.80 4.15
N TYR A 319 -3.07 19.65 3.48
CA TYR A 319 -3.77 19.51 2.22
C TYR A 319 -5.25 19.91 2.34
N THR A 320 -5.92 19.50 3.42
CA THR A 320 -7.34 19.83 3.64
C THR A 320 -7.55 21.33 3.83
N LYS A 321 -6.65 22.02 4.53
CA LYS A 321 -6.76 23.46 4.79
C LYS A 321 -6.47 24.31 3.54
N LEU A 322 -5.59 23.83 2.67
CA LEU A 322 -5.05 24.59 1.55
C LEU A 322 -5.38 23.95 0.19
N LYS A 323 -6.41 23.09 0.13
CA LYS A 323 -6.75 22.35 -1.11
C LYS A 323 -7.02 23.28 -2.30
N SER A 324 -7.53 24.48 -2.06
CA SER A 324 -7.79 25.49 -3.11
C SER A 324 -6.51 26.11 -3.67
N GLU A 325 -5.41 26.07 -2.92
CA GLU A 325 -4.14 26.69 -3.30
C GLU A 325 -3.12 25.68 -3.85
N ILE A 326 -3.44 24.38 -3.76
CA ILE A 326 -2.57 23.29 -4.22
C ILE A 326 -3.03 22.86 -5.61
N ASP A 327 -2.25 23.21 -6.63
CA ASP A 327 -2.53 22.89 -8.03
C ASP A 327 -2.27 21.41 -8.32
N GLU A 328 -1.16 20.89 -7.79
CA GLU A 328 -0.69 19.53 -8.03
C GLU A 328 -0.32 18.80 -6.73
N GLY A 329 -0.56 17.49 -6.72
CA GLY A 329 -0.20 16.63 -5.60
C GLY A 329 -1.29 16.46 -4.55
N TYR A 330 -1.10 15.44 -3.73
CA TYR A 330 -2.02 15.07 -2.66
C TYR A 330 -1.24 14.29 -1.58
N PRO A 331 -1.82 14.00 -0.40
CA PRO A 331 -1.05 13.51 0.73
C PRO A 331 -0.22 12.25 0.47
N GLU A 332 -0.73 11.29 -0.30
CA GLU A 332 0.02 10.07 -0.63
C GLU A 332 1.26 10.33 -1.50
N SER A 333 1.32 11.39 -2.31
CA SER A 333 2.52 11.71 -3.11
C SER A 333 3.78 11.92 -2.26
N PHE A 334 3.62 12.24 -0.96
CA PHE A 334 4.74 12.31 -0.02
C PHE A 334 5.34 10.93 0.33
N ASP A 335 4.77 9.82 -0.14
CA ASP A 335 5.39 8.49 0.03
C ASP A 335 6.73 8.39 -0.72
N VAL A 336 6.97 9.27 -1.69
CA VAL A 336 8.27 9.43 -2.37
C VAL A 336 9.43 9.73 -1.42
N THR A 337 9.13 10.21 -0.21
CA THR A 337 10.13 10.40 0.85
C THR A 337 10.87 9.13 1.21
N PHE A 338 10.24 7.97 1.02
CA PHE A 338 10.87 6.66 1.23
C PHE A 338 12.15 6.51 0.40
N ASP A 339 12.14 7.02 -0.84
CA ASP A 339 13.31 6.99 -1.73
C ASP A 339 14.19 8.25 -1.57
N PHE A 340 13.56 9.40 -1.39
CA PHE A 340 14.20 10.71 -1.36
C PHE A 340 15.03 10.94 -0.10
N VAL A 341 14.47 10.73 1.09
CA VAL A 341 15.10 11.10 2.36
C VAL A 341 16.41 10.34 2.61
N PRO A 342 16.50 9.01 2.36
CA PRO A 342 17.76 8.28 2.51
C PRO A 342 18.87 8.76 1.58
N ARG A 343 18.53 9.26 0.39
CA ARG A 343 19.50 9.69 -0.63
C ARG A 343 19.90 11.15 -0.48
N MET A 344 18.97 12.00 -0.07
CA MET A 344 19.20 13.44 0.02
C MET A 344 19.49 13.89 1.45
N CYS A 345 18.55 13.69 2.37
CA CYS A 345 18.65 14.23 3.72
C CYS A 345 19.67 13.50 4.59
N GLU A 346 19.70 12.16 4.52
CA GLU A 346 20.62 11.36 5.33
C GLU A 346 22.06 11.46 4.84
N LYS A 347 22.27 11.57 3.52
CA LYS A 347 23.60 11.76 2.92
C LYS A 347 24.08 13.21 2.90
N GLY A 348 23.23 14.18 3.29
CA GLY A 348 23.60 15.59 3.31
C GLY A 348 23.78 16.23 1.92
N MET A 349 23.03 15.76 0.93
CA MET A 349 23.10 16.25 -0.47
C MET A 349 22.34 17.58 -0.68
N CYS A 350 22.43 18.51 0.28
CA CYS A 350 21.67 19.77 0.25
C CYS A 350 22.03 20.66 -0.96
N ASP A 351 23.27 20.59 -1.43
CA ASP A 351 23.75 21.30 -2.62
C ASP A 351 23.00 20.85 -3.88
N PHE A 352 22.35 19.69 -3.90
CA PHE A 352 21.63 19.18 -5.07
C PHE A 352 20.16 18.89 -4.76
N CYS A 353 19.63 19.45 -3.68
CA CYS A 353 18.26 19.22 -3.23
C CYS A 353 17.28 20.18 -3.89
N ILE A 354 16.23 19.65 -4.53
CA ILE A 354 15.21 20.45 -5.24
C ILE A 354 14.42 21.40 -4.33
N PHE A 355 14.47 21.18 -3.01
CA PHE A 355 13.79 21.98 -2.00
C PHE A 355 14.70 23.04 -1.35
N ASN A 356 15.98 23.11 -1.73
CA ASN A 356 16.89 24.14 -1.23
C ASN A 356 17.01 25.25 -2.27
N GLU A 357 16.64 26.49 -1.95
CA GLU A 357 16.74 27.63 -2.88
C GLU A 357 18.19 27.93 -3.30
N ASN A 358 19.17 27.68 -2.43
CA ASN A 358 20.59 27.92 -2.69
C ASN A 358 21.31 26.66 -3.16
N ASN A 359 20.64 25.83 -3.96
CA ASN A 359 21.22 24.61 -4.52
C ASN A 359 22.10 24.92 -5.76
N LYS A 360 22.80 23.90 -6.23
CA LYS A 360 23.68 23.84 -7.41
C LYS A 360 23.17 22.79 -8.40
N ILE A 361 21.86 22.56 -8.46
CA ILE A 361 21.26 21.54 -9.33
C ILE A 361 21.58 21.79 -10.79
N ASP A 362 21.66 23.05 -11.21
CA ASP A 362 21.97 23.43 -12.59
C ASP A 362 23.35 22.91 -13.04
N GLU A 363 24.29 22.72 -12.11
CA GLU A 363 25.60 22.11 -12.41
C GLU A 363 25.50 20.63 -12.79
N LEU A 364 24.40 19.95 -12.42
CA LEU A 364 24.13 18.55 -12.77
C LEU A 364 23.21 18.41 -13.99
N CYS A 365 22.40 19.44 -14.29
CA CYS A 365 21.33 19.34 -15.27
C CYS A 365 21.81 19.10 -16.70
N THR A 366 21.00 18.37 -17.48
CA THR A 366 21.20 18.20 -18.92
C THR A 366 19.90 18.49 -19.66
N LYS A 367 20.00 19.10 -20.85
CA LYS A 367 18.85 19.31 -21.75
C LYS A 367 18.67 18.17 -22.76
N ASP A 368 19.55 17.16 -22.73
CA ASP A 368 19.56 16.04 -23.67
C ASP A 368 18.54 14.96 -23.26
N LYS A 369 17.46 14.84 -24.05
CA LYS A 369 16.37 13.89 -23.81
C LYS A 369 16.76 12.42 -23.98
N SER A 370 17.91 12.12 -24.59
CA SER A 370 18.40 10.75 -24.73
C SER A 370 19.03 10.20 -23.44
N LYS A 371 19.44 11.10 -22.53
CA LYS A 371 20.11 10.79 -21.26
C LYS A 371 19.12 10.63 -20.12
N TYR A 372 19.54 9.96 -19.06
CA TYR A 372 18.77 9.90 -17.81
C TYR A 372 18.75 11.26 -17.11
N CYS A 373 17.65 11.57 -16.43
CA CYS A 373 17.49 12.78 -15.63
C CYS A 373 18.39 12.72 -14.38
N PRO A 374 19.42 13.58 -14.27
CA PRO A 374 20.36 13.52 -13.14
C PRO A 374 19.67 13.79 -11.80
N ILE A 375 18.68 14.69 -11.79
CA ILE A 375 17.94 15.05 -10.58
C ILE A 375 17.16 13.85 -10.02
N LEU A 376 16.42 13.14 -10.88
CA LEU A 376 15.62 11.98 -10.47
C LEU A 376 16.54 10.83 -10.00
N LEU A 377 17.64 10.62 -10.71
CA LEU A 377 18.62 9.60 -10.37
C LEU A 377 19.30 9.89 -9.02
N VAL A 378 19.76 11.12 -8.79
CA VAL A 378 20.44 11.49 -7.54
C VAL A 378 19.46 11.56 -6.37
N SER A 379 18.28 12.15 -6.59
CA SER A 379 17.31 12.39 -5.52
C SER A 379 16.62 11.12 -5.05
N CYS A 380 16.21 10.25 -5.97
CA CYS A 380 15.38 9.09 -5.66
C CYS A 380 15.93 7.77 -6.21
N GLY A 381 16.92 7.81 -7.10
CA GLY A 381 17.42 6.62 -7.78
C GLY A 381 16.63 6.25 -9.04
N TYR A 382 15.72 7.10 -9.50
CA TYR A 382 14.84 6.78 -10.61
C TYR A 382 15.55 6.94 -11.97
N LYS A 383 15.48 5.90 -12.80
CA LYS A 383 16.08 5.86 -14.14
C LYS A 383 15.06 6.28 -15.19
N ASN A 384 14.81 7.59 -15.28
CA ASN A 384 13.89 8.17 -16.25
C ASN A 384 14.67 8.99 -17.28
N LYS A 385 14.23 8.96 -18.55
CA LYS A 385 14.77 9.87 -19.56
C LYS A 385 14.50 11.32 -19.18
N CYS A 386 15.45 12.20 -19.46
CA CYS A 386 15.34 13.60 -19.11
C CYS A 386 14.26 14.30 -19.95
N ASN A 387 13.36 15.02 -19.27
CA ASN A 387 12.38 15.89 -19.92
C ASN A 387 12.50 17.31 -19.36
N PRO A 388 13.32 18.19 -19.97
CA PRO A 388 13.57 19.53 -19.45
C PRO A 388 12.31 20.41 -19.37
N LYS A 389 11.31 20.16 -20.23
CA LYS A 389 10.06 20.95 -20.27
C LYS A 389 9.15 20.71 -19.06
N GLU A 390 9.27 19.54 -18.44
CA GLU A 390 8.45 19.14 -17.29
C GLU A 390 9.29 19.10 -16.00
N CYS A 391 10.50 19.68 -15.98
CA CYS A 391 11.39 19.57 -14.83
C CYS A 391 11.13 20.68 -13.82
N VAL A 392 10.72 20.34 -12.60
CA VAL A 392 10.45 21.30 -11.51
C VAL A 392 11.67 22.04 -10.96
N ALA A 393 12.87 21.66 -11.36
CA ALA A 393 14.11 22.24 -10.86
C ALA A 393 14.80 23.17 -11.85
N ILE A 394 14.40 23.13 -13.13
CA ILE A 394 14.88 24.05 -14.15
C ILE A 394 13.77 25.07 -14.30
N LEU A 395 13.97 26.28 -13.78
CA LEU A 395 13.09 27.40 -14.12
C LEU A 395 13.09 27.52 -15.64
N ALA A 396 11.89 27.56 -16.23
CA ALA A 396 11.75 27.74 -17.66
C ALA A 396 12.28 29.13 -18.02
N ASP A 397 13.57 29.20 -18.36
CA ASP A 397 14.08 30.28 -19.19
C ASP A 397 13.50 30.05 -20.60
N ASP A 398 12.56 30.91 -20.97
CA ASP A 398 12.07 31.08 -22.35
C ASP A 398 13.21 31.40 -23.33
#